data_AF-A0A4C2ER06-F1
#
_entry.id   AF-A0A4C2ER06-F1
#
_cell.length_a   1.000
_cell.length_b   1.000
_cell.length_c   1.000
_cell.angle_alpha   90.00
_cell.angle_beta   90.00
_cell.angle_gamma   90.00
#
_symmetry.space_group_name_H-M   'P 1'
#
loop_
_entity.id
_entity.type
_entity.pdbx_description
1 polymer ?
#
loop_
_entity_poly.entity_id
_entity_poly.type
_entity_poly.pdbx_seq_one_letter_code
_entity_poly.pdbx_strand_id
1 'polypeptide(L)'
;MVASCDSQRSVFRRIAQQSYTEWPAYDSTPLYDRSSLGGLKEDIQTVASTWFDHQAHYSVDEFVSHYPVAYVEFGPHERYSVAIQYKMDQLFRLFLLKEIHGWTHETALLTYLSHHPELCEQLGLETVPDQSTLWRTWHERFTANLRETIEAAARTILIKAQDAGVTVPGEPERQLPFQRDEEES
;
A
#
# COMPACT_ATOMS: atom_id res chain seq x y z
N MET A 1 -18.09 5.91 -9.83
CA MET A 1 -18.45 4.50 -10.07
C MET A 1 -17.65 3.69 -9.08
N VAL A 2 -18.28 2.83 -8.28
CA VAL A 2 -17.56 1.91 -7.39
C VAL A 2 -17.02 0.77 -8.24
N ALA A 3 -15.77 0.37 -8.05
CA ALA A 3 -15.26 -0.80 -8.75
C ALA A 3 -16.11 -2.05 -8.50
N SER A 4 -16.36 -2.79 -9.57
CA SER A 4 -17.01 -4.10 -9.50
C SER A 4 -15.95 -5.20 -9.41
N CYS A 5 -16.33 -6.37 -8.91
CA CYS A 5 -15.46 -7.55 -8.95
C CYS A 5 -14.92 -7.85 -10.37
N ASP A 6 -15.67 -7.50 -11.41
CA ASP A 6 -15.25 -7.68 -12.80
C ASP A 6 -14.16 -6.69 -13.23
N SER A 7 -14.23 -5.42 -12.79
CA SER A 7 -13.17 -4.45 -13.06
C SER A 7 -11.88 -4.75 -12.29
N GLN A 8 -12.01 -5.29 -11.07
CA GLN A 8 -10.83 -5.74 -10.30
C GLN A 8 -10.16 -6.94 -11.00
N ARG A 9 -10.97 -7.91 -11.44
CA ARG A 9 -10.47 -9.08 -12.18
C ARG A 9 -9.82 -8.71 -13.50
N SER A 10 -10.32 -7.70 -14.22
CA SER A 10 -9.69 -7.25 -15.47
C SER A 10 -8.30 -6.66 -15.23
N VAL A 11 -8.09 -5.89 -14.15
CA VAL A 11 -6.76 -5.39 -13.77
C VAL A 11 -5.79 -6.54 -13.53
N PHE A 12 -6.10 -7.46 -12.61
CA PHE A 12 -5.18 -8.57 -12.29
C PHE A 12 -4.97 -9.51 -13.47
N ARG A 13 -5.99 -9.73 -14.31
CA ARG A 13 -5.83 -10.49 -15.56
C ARG A 13 -4.88 -9.79 -16.53
N ARG A 14 -4.97 -8.46 -16.66
CA ARG A 14 -4.06 -7.67 -17.51
C ARG A 14 -2.62 -7.77 -17.03
N ILE A 15 -2.40 -7.66 -15.72
CA ILE A 15 -1.08 -7.85 -15.10
C ILE A 15 -0.52 -9.24 -15.46
N ALA A 16 -1.31 -10.30 -15.21
CA ALA A 16 -0.89 -11.68 -15.47
C ALA A 16 -0.66 -12.02 -16.96
N GLN A 17 -1.19 -11.22 -17.88
CA GLN A 17 -1.05 -11.42 -19.34
C GLN A 17 0.08 -10.57 -19.95
N GLN A 18 0.65 -9.62 -19.22
CA GLN A 18 1.76 -8.81 -19.72
C GLN A 18 3.06 -9.60 -19.65
N SER A 19 3.65 -9.87 -20.81
CA SER A 19 4.87 -10.67 -20.98
C SER A 19 6.14 -10.10 -20.34
N TYR A 20 6.09 -8.86 -19.84
CA TYR A 20 7.21 -8.15 -19.21
C TYR A 20 6.91 -7.71 -17.77
N THR A 21 5.76 -8.12 -17.22
CA THR A 21 5.35 -7.73 -15.88
C THR A 21 5.62 -8.90 -14.94
N GLU A 22 6.71 -8.78 -14.20
CA GLU A 22 7.18 -9.76 -13.21
C GLU A 22 6.36 -9.61 -11.92
N TRP A 23 5.09 -10.04 -11.96
CA TRP A 23 4.19 -10.00 -10.81
C TRP A 23 3.63 -11.39 -10.49
N PRO A 24 3.74 -11.86 -9.24
CA PRO A 24 4.43 -11.22 -8.12
C PRO A 24 5.97 -11.25 -8.29
N ALA A 25 6.65 -10.19 -7.84
CA ALA A 25 8.09 -10.03 -8.01
C ALA A 25 8.90 -11.17 -7.36
N TYR A 26 8.43 -11.71 -6.23
CA TYR A 26 9.10 -12.83 -5.53
C TYR A 26 8.95 -14.19 -6.24
N ASP A 27 7.94 -14.37 -7.09
CA ASP A 27 7.80 -15.58 -7.91
C ASP A 27 8.60 -15.46 -9.23
N SER A 28 8.95 -14.23 -9.61
CA SER A 28 9.53 -13.90 -10.91
C SER A 28 11.03 -13.60 -10.86
N THR A 29 11.52 -13.06 -9.74
CA THR A 29 12.95 -12.76 -9.52
C THR A 29 13.51 -13.52 -8.32
N PRO A 30 14.58 -14.32 -8.48
CA PRO A 30 15.21 -15.04 -7.38
C PRO A 30 15.91 -14.12 -6.35
N LEU A 31 15.85 -12.80 -6.56
CA LEU A 31 16.40 -11.78 -5.67
C LEU A 31 15.49 -11.47 -4.48
N TYR A 32 14.20 -11.81 -4.56
CA TYR A 32 13.21 -11.47 -3.54
C TYR A 32 12.47 -12.71 -3.05
N ASP A 33 12.36 -12.86 -1.74
CA ASP A 33 11.38 -13.76 -1.12
C ASP A 33 10.12 -12.98 -0.72
N ARG A 34 9.09 -13.68 -0.23
CA ARG A 34 7.80 -13.08 0.19
C ARG A 34 7.92 -12.09 1.35
N SER A 35 9.04 -12.08 2.06
CA SER A 35 9.34 -11.12 3.12
C SER A 35 10.10 -9.88 2.62
N SER A 36 10.51 -9.87 1.34
CA SER A 36 11.24 -8.75 0.76
C SER A 36 10.38 -7.50 0.64
N LEU A 37 10.75 -6.47 1.40
CA LEU A 37 10.16 -5.13 1.28
C LEU A 37 10.48 -4.47 -0.07
N GLY A 38 11.61 -4.84 -0.70
CA GLY A 38 11.92 -4.41 -2.06
C GLY A 38 10.93 -4.98 -3.06
N GLY A 39 10.62 -6.28 -2.96
CA GLY A 39 9.62 -6.93 -3.80
C GLY A 39 8.22 -6.34 -3.59
N LEU A 40 7.85 -6.05 -2.35
CA LEU A 40 6.61 -5.35 -2.02
C LEU A 40 6.48 -4.00 -2.76
N LYS A 41 7.55 -3.20 -2.81
CA LYS A 41 7.50 -1.90 -3.50
C LYS A 41 7.30 -2.06 -4.99
N GLU A 42 7.99 -3.00 -5.64
CA GLU A 42 7.84 -3.29 -7.07
C GLU A 42 6.44 -3.81 -7.40
N ASP A 43 5.90 -4.69 -6.54
CA ASP A 43 4.54 -5.21 -6.70
C ASP A 43 3.51 -4.08 -6.55
N ILE A 44 3.65 -3.20 -5.56
CA ILE A 44 2.78 -2.03 -5.40
C ILE A 44 2.86 -1.13 -6.62
N GLN A 45 4.07 -0.85 -7.13
CA GLN A 45 4.25 -0.02 -8.32
C GLN A 45 3.55 -0.60 -9.55
N THR A 46 3.68 -1.92 -9.75
CA THR A 46 3.09 -2.65 -10.88
C THR A 46 1.56 -2.65 -10.82
N VAL A 47 1.01 -2.98 -9.65
CA VAL A 47 -0.44 -3.01 -9.45
C VAL A 47 -1.02 -1.60 -9.54
N ALA A 48 -0.39 -0.60 -8.91
CA ALA A 48 -0.85 0.80 -8.98
C ALA A 48 -0.87 1.34 -10.41
N SER A 49 0.18 1.06 -11.19
CA SER A 49 0.25 1.51 -12.59
C SER A 49 -0.89 0.91 -13.43
N THR A 50 -1.17 -0.39 -13.26
CA THR A 50 -2.23 -1.06 -14.04
C THR A 50 -3.63 -0.71 -13.53
N TRP A 51 -3.77 -0.50 -12.22
CA TRP A 51 -5.03 -0.16 -11.58
C TRP A 51 -5.52 1.22 -12.00
N PHE A 52 -4.68 2.27 -11.88
CA PHE A 52 -5.10 3.64 -12.21
C PHE A 52 -5.19 3.90 -13.72
N ASP A 53 -4.53 3.10 -14.57
CA ASP A 53 -4.74 3.13 -16.03
C ASP A 53 -6.13 2.60 -16.43
N HIS A 54 -6.81 1.87 -15.54
CA HIS A 54 -8.13 1.33 -15.83
C HIS A 54 -9.24 2.35 -15.55
N GLN A 55 -10.08 2.59 -16.56
CA GLN A 55 -11.19 3.57 -16.55
C GLN A 55 -12.29 3.40 -15.47
N ALA A 56 -12.15 2.44 -14.56
CA ALA A 56 -13.10 2.23 -13.47
C ALA A 56 -12.53 2.65 -12.11
N HIS A 57 -11.23 2.93 -12.04
CA HIS A 57 -10.48 3.06 -10.80
C HIS A 57 -9.94 4.47 -10.63
N TYR A 58 -10.65 5.27 -9.85
CA TYR A 58 -10.35 6.69 -9.62
C TYR A 58 -10.21 7.04 -8.13
N SER A 59 -9.94 6.04 -7.29
CA SER A 59 -9.82 6.22 -5.85
C SER A 59 -8.60 5.49 -5.31
N VAL A 60 -7.80 6.22 -4.53
CA VAL A 60 -6.66 5.68 -3.77
C VAL A 60 -7.13 4.81 -2.60
N ASP A 61 -8.25 5.15 -1.97
CA ASP A 61 -8.82 4.38 -0.85
C ASP A 61 -9.28 2.99 -1.33
N GLU A 62 -9.86 2.96 -2.52
CA GLU A 62 -10.29 1.74 -3.19
C GLU A 62 -9.09 0.86 -3.56
N PHE A 63 -8.00 1.46 -4.06
CA PHE A 63 -6.74 0.75 -4.31
C PHE A 63 -6.20 0.09 -3.03
N VAL A 64 -6.09 0.84 -1.92
CA VAL A 64 -5.58 0.33 -0.64
C VAL A 64 -6.42 -0.83 -0.13
N SER A 65 -7.74 -0.73 -0.28
CA SER A 65 -8.70 -1.73 0.20
C SER A 65 -8.66 -3.04 -0.60
N HIS A 66 -8.36 -2.96 -1.90
CA HIS A 66 -8.32 -4.12 -2.80
C HIS A 66 -6.92 -4.63 -3.13
N TYR A 67 -5.86 -3.96 -2.64
CA TYR A 67 -4.50 -4.41 -2.86
C TYR A 67 -4.27 -5.82 -2.26
N PRO A 68 -3.73 -6.79 -3.03
CA PRO A 68 -3.63 -8.18 -2.59
C PRO A 68 -2.43 -8.39 -1.66
N VAL A 69 -2.62 -8.01 -0.40
CA VAL A 69 -1.66 -8.18 0.71
C VAL A 69 -1.36 -9.64 1.07
N ALA A 70 -2.16 -10.60 0.59
CA ALA A 70 -2.00 -12.03 0.86
C ALA A 70 -0.68 -12.63 0.34
N TYR A 71 0.00 -11.91 -0.54
CA TYR A 71 1.25 -12.31 -1.16
C TYR A 71 2.50 -11.90 -0.36
N VAL A 72 2.32 -11.15 0.73
CA VAL A 72 3.39 -10.54 1.51
C VAL A 72 3.48 -11.20 2.88
N GLU A 73 4.68 -11.61 3.27
CA GLU A 73 4.95 -12.17 4.59
C GLU A 73 5.47 -11.06 5.53
N PHE A 74 4.58 -10.55 6.38
CA PHE A 74 4.90 -9.49 7.35
C PHE A 74 5.60 -9.99 8.62
N GLY A 75 5.67 -11.31 8.85
CA GLY A 75 6.22 -11.90 10.06
C GLY A 75 7.63 -11.41 10.41
N PRO A 76 8.58 -11.35 9.46
CA PRO A 76 9.93 -10.83 9.70
C PRO A 76 9.99 -9.33 10.05
N HIS A 77 8.90 -8.59 9.82
CA HIS A 77 8.81 -7.14 10.05
C HIS A 77 7.96 -6.78 11.28
N GLU A 78 7.57 -7.79 12.04
CA GLU A 78 6.86 -7.65 13.30
C GLU A 78 7.83 -7.80 14.47
N ARG A 79 8.04 -6.72 15.24
CA ARG A 79 8.94 -6.76 16.41
C ARG A 79 8.39 -7.57 17.60
N TYR A 80 7.08 -7.79 17.65
CA TYR A 80 6.41 -8.45 18.77
C TYR A 80 5.37 -9.46 18.29
N SER A 81 5.62 -10.75 18.53
CA SER A 81 4.69 -11.86 18.22
C SER A 81 3.59 -12.02 19.30
N VAL A 82 3.04 -10.92 19.82
CA VAL A 82 1.89 -11.02 20.73
C VAL A 82 0.62 -11.13 19.88
N ALA A 83 -0.27 -12.05 20.26
CA ALA A 83 -1.54 -12.23 19.57
C ALA A 83 -2.40 -10.96 19.77
N ILE A 84 -2.44 -10.10 18.74
CA ILE A 84 -3.26 -8.89 18.74
C ILE A 84 -4.54 -9.19 17.95
N GLN A 85 -5.62 -8.52 18.35
CA GLN A 85 -6.92 -8.57 17.67
C GLN A 85 -6.85 -8.18 16.18
N TYR A 86 -5.81 -7.45 15.77
CA TYR A 86 -5.60 -6.98 14.40
C TYR A 86 -4.47 -7.71 13.71
N LYS A 87 -4.77 -8.22 12.52
CA LYS A 87 -3.79 -8.85 11.65
C LYS A 87 -2.86 -7.81 11.01
N MET A 88 -1.64 -8.21 10.69
CA MET A 88 -0.61 -7.31 10.14
C MET A 88 -1.00 -6.70 8.79
N ASP A 89 -1.71 -7.45 7.96
CA ASP A 89 -2.24 -7.00 6.67
C ASP A 89 -3.26 -5.86 6.82
N GLN A 90 -4.14 -5.95 7.82
CA GLN A 90 -5.11 -4.89 8.15
C GLN A 90 -4.39 -3.61 8.60
N LEU A 91 -3.39 -3.76 9.48
CA LEU A 91 -2.61 -2.63 9.99
C LEU A 91 -1.76 -1.99 8.89
N PHE A 92 -1.14 -2.79 8.03
CA PHE A 92 -0.41 -2.30 6.86
C PHE A 92 -1.29 -1.40 6.00
N ARG A 93 -2.52 -1.84 5.68
CA ARG A 93 -3.47 -1.03 4.89
C ARG A 93 -3.87 0.26 5.59
N LEU A 94 -4.08 0.22 6.91
CA LEU A 94 -4.41 1.41 7.70
C LEU A 94 -3.29 2.46 7.67
N PHE A 95 -2.05 2.03 7.85
CA PHE A 95 -0.91 2.94 7.79
C PHE A 95 -0.62 3.41 6.36
N LEU A 96 -0.82 2.57 5.36
CA LEU A 96 -0.73 2.98 3.96
C LEU A 96 -1.76 4.07 3.63
N LEU A 97 -3.00 3.92 4.13
CA LEU A 97 -4.04 4.94 4.01
C LEU A 97 -3.61 6.24 4.73
N LYS A 98 -3.10 6.15 5.96
CA LYS A 98 -2.61 7.30 6.72
C LYS A 98 -1.56 8.10 5.93
N GLU A 99 -0.58 7.41 5.34
CA GLU A 99 0.49 8.03 4.57
C GLU A 99 -0.01 8.61 3.23
N ILE A 100 -0.93 7.94 2.53
CA ILE A 100 -1.54 8.45 1.29
C ILE A 100 -2.29 9.77 1.53
N HIS A 101 -2.99 9.88 2.66
CA HIS A 101 -3.71 11.10 3.05
C HIS A 101 -2.83 12.14 3.74
N GLY A 102 -1.54 11.85 3.96
CA GLY A 102 -0.60 12.77 4.61
C GLY A 102 -0.96 13.10 6.06
N TRP A 103 -1.66 12.21 6.76
CA TRP A 103 -2.11 12.48 8.13
C TRP A 103 -0.96 12.34 9.12
N THR A 104 -0.53 13.47 9.70
CA THR A 104 0.50 13.47 10.75
C THR A 104 0.07 12.74 12.01
N HIS A 105 -1.24 12.76 12.33
CA HIS A 105 -1.77 12.26 13.60
C HIS A 105 -2.77 11.12 13.40
N GLU A 106 -2.72 10.14 14.29
CA GLU A 106 -3.63 8.97 14.30
C GLU A 106 -5.10 9.39 14.45
N THR A 107 -5.36 10.52 15.11
CA THR A 107 -6.73 11.06 15.28
C THR A 107 -7.42 11.33 13.95
N ALA A 108 -6.69 11.78 12.92
CA ALA A 108 -7.26 12.03 11.60
C ALA A 108 -7.70 10.72 10.93
N LEU A 109 -6.86 9.67 11.02
CA LEU A 109 -7.19 8.32 10.56
C LEU A 109 -8.44 7.78 11.28
N LEU A 110 -8.51 7.91 12.61
CA LEU A 110 -9.66 7.43 13.39
C LEU A 110 -10.95 8.15 13.04
N THR A 111 -10.88 9.47 12.89
CA THR A 111 -12.02 10.30 12.49
C THR A 111 -12.52 9.84 11.12
N TYR A 112 -11.60 9.66 10.18
CA TYR A 112 -11.92 9.19 8.83
C TYR A 112 -12.58 7.81 8.84
N LEU A 113 -11.99 6.82 9.53
CA LEU A 113 -12.58 5.47 9.65
C LEU A 113 -13.98 5.51 10.29
N SER A 114 -14.19 6.39 11.27
CA SER A 114 -15.50 6.55 11.92
C SER A 114 -16.57 7.11 10.98
N HIS A 115 -16.18 7.93 10.00
CA HIS A 115 -17.08 8.46 8.98
C HIS A 115 -17.25 7.52 7.77
N HIS A 116 -16.40 6.50 7.63
CA HIS A 116 -16.37 5.58 6.49
C HIS A 116 -16.47 4.11 6.94
N PRO A 117 -17.65 3.65 7.42
CA PRO A 117 -17.84 2.26 7.86
C PRO A 117 -17.66 1.25 6.72
N GLU A 118 -18.04 1.62 5.49
CA GLU A 118 -17.82 0.82 4.27
C GLU A 118 -16.33 0.44 4.11
N LEU A 119 -15.45 1.40 4.39
CA LEU A 119 -14.00 1.21 4.28
C LEU A 119 -13.50 0.27 5.37
N CYS A 120 -14.03 0.37 6.59
CA CYS A 120 -13.69 -0.54 7.68
C CYS A 120 -14.01 -1.99 7.31
N GLU A 121 -15.18 -2.23 6.68
CA GLU A 121 -15.57 -3.55 6.20
C GLU A 121 -14.64 -4.05 5.09
N GLN A 122 -14.31 -3.21 4.11
CA GLN A 122 -13.37 -3.55 3.02
C GLN A 122 -11.94 -3.82 3.50
N LEU A 123 -11.52 -3.15 4.58
CA LEU A 123 -10.26 -3.39 5.26
C LEU A 123 -10.30 -4.64 6.16
N GLY A 124 -11.49 -5.24 6.35
CA GLY A 124 -11.70 -6.42 7.19
C GLY A 124 -11.63 -6.13 8.68
N LEU A 125 -11.85 -4.88 9.11
CA LEU A 125 -11.80 -4.47 10.51
C LEU A 125 -13.12 -4.80 11.20
N GLU A 126 -13.10 -5.70 12.18
CA GLU A 126 -14.26 -5.99 13.04
C GLU A 126 -14.57 -4.84 14.01
N THR A 127 -13.54 -4.06 14.38
CA THR A 127 -13.66 -2.93 15.30
C THR A 127 -12.59 -1.90 14.96
N VAL A 128 -12.93 -0.61 14.97
CA VAL A 128 -11.94 0.47 14.72
C VAL A 128 -10.89 0.47 15.85
N PRO A 129 -9.58 0.39 15.52
CA PRO A 129 -8.51 0.46 16.53
C PRO A 129 -8.56 1.77 17.31
N ASP A 130 -8.11 1.78 18.56
CA ASP A 130 -7.93 3.03 19.29
C ASP A 130 -6.60 3.73 18.94
N GLN A 131 -6.46 4.99 19.37
CA GLN A 131 -5.27 5.80 19.09
C GLN A 131 -3.99 5.17 19.68
N SER A 132 -4.08 4.55 20.86
CA SER A 132 -2.92 3.94 21.52
C SER A 132 -2.43 2.71 20.76
N THR A 133 -3.36 1.94 20.19
CA THR A 133 -3.10 0.75 19.38
C THR A 133 -2.41 1.14 18.08
N LEU A 134 -2.88 2.19 17.41
CA LEU A 134 -2.21 2.72 16.22
C LEU A 134 -0.81 3.23 16.55
N TRP A 135 -0.68 4.05 17.59
CA TRP A 135 0.62 4.60 17.98
C TRP A 135 1.64 3.51 18.31
N ARG A 136 1.27 2.51 19.13
CA ARG A 136 2.16 1.38 19.45
C ARG A 136 2.48 0.54 18.22
N THR A 137 1.52 0.35 17.31
CA THR A 137 1.78 -0.41 16.09
C THR A 137 2.86 0.27 15.24
N TRP A 138 2.72 1.58 15.02
CA TRP A 138 3.68 2.34 14.21
C TRP A 138 5.04 2.50 14.90
N HIS A 139 5.06 2.87 16.19
CA HIS A 139 6.31 3.22 16.86
C HIS A 139 7.05 2.02 17.48
N GLU A 140 6.33 1.00 17.94
CA GLU A 140 6.89 -0.12 18.69
C GLU A 140 6.89 -1.44 17.90
N ARG A 141 5.80 -1.75 17.18
CA ARG A 141 5.62 -3.04 16.49
C ARG A 141 6.27 -3.09 15.12
N PHE A 142 6.11 -2.04 14.30
CA PHE A 142 6.68 -1.98 12.97
C PHE A 142 8.19 -1.74 13.02
N THR A 143 8.94 -2.45 12.18
CA THR A 143 10.35 -2.15 11.95
C THR A 143 10.50 -0.82 11.22
N ALA A 144 11.65 -0.16 11.38
CA ALA A 144 11.95 1.07 10.65
C ALA A 144 11.82 0.86 9.13
N ASN A 145 12.37 -0.25 8.62
CA ASN A 145 12.31 -0.60 7.21
C ASN A 145 10.87 -0.75 6.70
N LEU A 146 9.96 -1.35 7.49
CA LEU A 146 8.56 -1.47 7.09
C LEU A 146 7.88 -0.10 7.01
N ARG A 147 8.15 0.81 7.95
CA ARG A 147 7.62 2.19 7.90
C ARG A 147 8.11 2.94 6.67
N GLU A 148 9.42 2.93 6.42
CA GLU A 148 10.01 3.53 5.23
C GLU A 148 9.43 2.95 3.94
N THR A 149 9.10 1.65 3.96
CA THR A 149 8.45 0.97 2.83
C THR A 149 7.01 1.43 2.64
N ILE A 150 6.24 1.59 3.72
CA ILE A 150 4.87 2.12 3.68
C ILE A 150 4.87 3.56 3.15
N GLU A 151 5.78 4.41 3.64
CA GLU A 151 5.94 5.79 3.18
C GLU A 151 6.31 5.84 1.69
N ALA A 152 7.28 5.04 1.26
CA ALA A 152 7.69 4.95 -0.14
C ALA A 152 6.57 4.41 -1.04
N ALA A 153 5.84 3.39 -0.57
CA ALA A 153 4.69 2.83 -1.29
C ALA A 153 3.57 3.86 -1.46
N ALA A 154 3.23 4.59 -0.40
CA ALA A 154 2.24 5.67 -0.46
C ALA A 154 2.62 6.71 -1.52
N ARG A 155 3.88 7.16 -1.53
CA ARG A 155 4.39 8.09 -2.55
C ARG A 155 4.26 7.53 -3.95
N THR A 156 4.66 6.27 -4.18
CA THR A 156 4.53 5.63 -5.49
C THR A 156 3.08 5.56 -5.95
N ILE A 157 2.15 5.20 -5.06
CA ILE A 157 0.71 5.14 -5.37
C ILE A 157 0.19 6.53 -5.76
N LEU A 158 0.53 7.57 -4.99
CA LEU A 158 0.13 8.94 -5.28
C LEU A 158 0.67 9.43 -6.62
N ILE A 159 1.94 9.13 -6.95
CA ILE A 159 2.53 9.47 -8.24
C ILE A 159 1.77 8.77 -9.38
N LYS A 160 1.53 7.46 -9.27
CA LYS A 160 0.80 6.71 -10.31
C LYS A 160 -0.65 7.15 -10.47
N ALA A 161 -1.33 7.49 -9.38
CA ALA A 161 -2.66 8.06 -9.41
C ALA A 161 -2.65 9.43 -10.11
N GLN A 162 -1.71 10.31 -9.76
CA GLN A 162 -1.58 11.64 -10.35
C GLN A 162 -1.26 11.56 -11.85
N ASP A 163 -0.33 10.69 -12.26
CA ASP A 163 0.03 10.46 -13.66
C ASP A 163 -1.19 9.98 -14.50
N ALA A 164 -2.09 9.22 -13.88
CA ALA A 164 -3.34 8.76 -14.50
C ALA A 164 -4.49 9.80 -14.42
N GLY A 165 -4.25 10.99 -13.84
CA GLY A 165 -5.26 12.04 -13.69
C GLY A 165 -6.29 11.78 -12.59
N VAL A 166 -6.00 10.87 -11.65
CA VAL A 166 -6.85 10.58 -10.50
C VAL A 166 -6.69 11.66 -9.43
N THR A 167 -7.80 12.08 -8.81
CA THR A 167 -7.76 13.03 -7.70
C THR A 167 -7.07 12.42 -6.49
N VAL A 168 -5.99 13.05 -6.04
CA VAL A 168 -5.22 12.63 -4.87
C VAL A 168 -5.48 13.57 -3.68
N PRO A 169 -5.56 13.03 -2.45
CA PRO A 169 -5.84 13.82 -1.25
C PRO A 169 -4.67 14.72 -0.81
N GLY A 170 -3.44 14.43 -1.24
CA GLY A 170 -2.24 15.23 -0.96
C GLY A 170 -1.28 15.29 -2.14
N GLU A 171 -0.49 16.35 -2.23
CA GLU A 171 0.54 16.51 -3.27
C GLU A 171 1.79 15.69 -2.87
N PRO A 172 2.18 14.65 -3.63
CA PRO A 172 3.32 13.83 -3.27
C PRO A 172 4.63 14.64 -3.40
N GLU A 173 5.48 14.60 -2.37
CA GLU A 173 6.86 15.07 -2.50
C GLU A 173 7.59 14.21 -3.53
N ARG A 174 7.76 14.76 -4.75
CA ARG A 174 8.56 14.12 -5.79
C ARG A 174 10.03 14.21 -5.43
N GLN A 175 10.53 13.22 -4.71
CA GLN A 175 11.98 13.00 -4.66
C GLN A 175 12.42 12.50 -6.03
N LEU A 176 13.07 13.38 -6.78
CA LEU A 176 13.78 13.01 -8.00
C LEU A 176 14.72 11.84 -7.67
N PRO A 177 14.78 10.79 -8.50
CA PRO A 177 15.76 9.73 -8.28
C PRO A 177 17.14 10.37 -8.25
N PHE A 178 17.91 10.05 -7.20
CA PHE A 178 19.33 10.36 -7.11
C PHE A 178 19.97 9.89 -8.44
N GLN A 179 20.33 10.84 -9.31
CA GLN A 179 21.32 10.57 -10.34
C GLN A 179 22.57 10.17 -9.57
N ARG A 180 22.86 8.87 -9.57
CA ARG A 180 24.20 8.40 -9.30
C ARG A 180 25.03 9.01 -10.42
N ASP A 181 25.68 10.13 -10.13
CA ASP A 181 26.73 10.66 -10.99
C ASP A 181 27.74 9.53 -11.17
N GLU A 182 27.74 8.97 -12.38
CA GLU A 182 28.81 8.15 -12.88
C GLU A 182 30.00 9.10 -13.07
N GLU A 183 30.90 9.14 -12.09
CA GLU A 183 32.23 9.71 -12.26
C GLU A 183 33.00 8.83 -13.26
N GLU A 184 32.84 9.12 -14.55
CA GLU A 184 33.81 8.78 -15.59
C GLU A 184 34.78 9.95 -15.78
N SER A 185 36.00 9.79 -15.25
CA SER A 185 37.32 10.18 -15.81
C SER A 185 38.28 10.79 -14.79
#